data_AF-A0A935A780-F1
#
_entry.id   AF-A0A935A780-F1
#
_cell.length_a   1.000
_cell.length_b   1.000
_cell.length_c   1.000
_cell.angle_alpha   90.00
_cell.angle_beta   90.00
_cell.angle_gamma   90.00
#
_symmetry.space_group_name_H-M   'P 1'
#
loop_
_entity.id
_entity.type
_entity.pdbx_description
1 polymer ?
#
loop_
_entity_poly.entity_id
_entity_poly.type
_entity_poly.pdbx_seq_one_letter_code
_entity_poly.pdbx_strand_id
1 'polypeptide(L)'
;MFDIGFSELMLIGIVALLVLGPERLPKVARTTGHLLGRLQRYVSDVKSDINREMQLEELKKLQEEARTAAMAFEGTVRSEVQGIENGLSSTVASASSAVADLENTIRSPEATHSAVPSTDAEHTAALDRQLAEADSHAGPPPFVDAPVSAEQGAPDVEQPQLGLNFDAPSPDVKKTPS
;
A
#
# COMPACT_ATOMS: atom_id res chain seq x y z
N MET A 1 -9.73 21.47 -0.79
CA MET A 1 -10.91 21.06 -1.59
C MET A 1 -11.78 20.05 -0.83
N PHE A 2 -12.00 20.27 0.48
CA PHE A 2 -12.89 19.43 1.29
C PHE A 2 -14.12 20.24 1.66
N ASP A 3 -14.96 20.51 0.66
CA ASP A 3 -16.26 21.13 0.84
C ASP A 3 -17.27 20.08 1.32
N ILE A 4 -16.96 19.40 2.44
CA ILE A 4 -17.90 18.48 3.08
C ILE A 4 -18.91 19.34 3.85
N GLY A 5 -20.02 19.66 3.17
CA GLY A 5 -21.15 20.33 3.78
C GLY A 5 -21.96 19.40 4.68
N PHE A 6 -22.92 20.00 5.40
CA PHE A 6 -23.90 19.22 6.18
C PHE A 6 -24.70 18.25 5.29
N SER A 7 -24.97 18.64 4.03
CA SER A 7 -25.60 17.83 2.99
C SER A 7 -24.83 16.54 2.69
N GLU A 8 -23.53 16.64 2.37
CA GLU A 8 -22.68 15.48 2.10
C GLU A 8 -22.59 14.56 3.32
N LEU A 9 -22.45 15.12 4.52
CA LEU A 9 -22.36 14.33 5.76
C LEU A 9 -23.66 13.54 5.99
N MET A 10 -24.81 14.16 5.74
CA MET A 10 -26.11 13.50 5.83
C MET A 10 -26.25 12.38 4.79
N LEU A 11 -25.82 12.60 3.55
CA LEU A 11 -25.84 11.59 2.49
C LEU A 11 -24.96 10.38 2.85
N ILE A 12 -23.72 10.62 3.28
CA ILE A 12 -22.80 9.57 3.73
C ILE A 12 -23.39 8.83 4.94
N GLY A 13 -24.01 9.55 5.87
CA GLY A 13 -24.72 8.98 7.00
C GLY A 13 -25.81 8.00 6.57
N ILE A 14 -26.65 8.38 5.60
CA ILE A 14 -27.69 7.49 5.05
C ILE A 14 -27.07 6.26 4.38
N VAL A 15 -26.06 6.43 3.53
CA VAL A 15 -25.37 5.31 2.86
C VAL A 15 -24.75 4.37 3.89
N ALA A 16 -24.08 4.91 4.91
CA ALA A 16 -23.50 4.14 5.99
C ALA A 16 -24.56 3.37 6.79
N LEU A 17 -25.73 3.97 7.05
CA LEU A 17 -26.85 3.30 7.70
C LEU A 17 -27.40 2.13 6.86
N LEU A 18 -27.40 2.24 5.53
CA LEU A 18 -27.85 1.18 4.64
C LEU A 18 -26.84 0.03 4.54
N VAL A 19 -25.55 0.37 4.36
CA VAL A 19 -24.48 -0.63 4.13
C VAL A 19 -24.11 -1.35 5.43
N LEU A 20 -23.88 -0.60 6.49
CA LEU A 20 -23.46 -1.14 7.78
C LEU A 20 -24.66 -1.54 8.65
N GLY A 21 -25.80 -0.88 8.45
CA GLY A 21 -27.01 -1.07 9.25
C GLY A 21 -27.13 -0.03 10.38
N PRO A 22 -28.35 0.39 10.73
CA PRO A 22 -28.60 1.41 11.75
C PRO A 22 -28.17 0.99 13.16
N GLU A 23 -28.09 -0.31 13.43
CA GLU A 23 -27.66 -0.82 14.74
C GLU A 23 -26.14 -0.86 14.90
N ARG A 24 -25.40 -0.99 13.79
CA ARG A 24 -23.94 -1.21 13.80
C ARG A 24 -23.15 0.08 13.69
N LEU A 25 -23.64 1.07 12.93
CA LEU A 25 -23.04 2.39 12.83
C LEU A 25 -22.78 3.07 14.19
N PRO A 26 -23.76 3.16 15.13
CA PRO A 26 -23.52 3.79 16.43
C PRO A 26 -22.49 3.02 17.27
N LYS A 27 -22.38 1.70 17.09
CA LYS A 27 -21.37 0.90 17.78
C LYS A 27 -19.97 1.24 17.29
N VAL A 28 -19.76 1.32 15.97
CA VAL A 28 -18.47 1.70 15.37
C VAL A 28 -18.10 3.14 15.70
N ALA A 29 -19.06 4.08 15.58
CA ALA A 29 -18.83 5.48 15.93
C ALA A 29 -18.41 5.66 17.39
N ARG A 30 -19.01 4.90 18.32
CA ARG A 30 -18.60 4.88 19.73
C ARG A 30 -17.20 4.30 19.93
N THR A 31 -16.86 3.20 19.26
CA THR A 31 -15.52 2.60 19.37
C THR A 31 -14.44 3.52 18.82
N THR A 32 -14.62 4.05 17.61
CA THR A 32 -13.69 5.00 16.98
C THR A 32 -13.63 6.31 17.77
N GLY A 33 -14.77 6.80 18.24
CA GLY A 33 -14.85 8.00 19.08
C GLY A 33 -14.12 7.84 20.41
N HIS A 34 -14.15 6.67 21.03
CA HIS A 34 -13.40 6.40 22.25
C HIS A 34 -11.89 6.39 22.00
N LEU A 35 -11.45 5.82 20.87
CA LEU A 35 -10.04 5.82 20.49
C LEU A 35 -9.55 7.23 20.15
N LEU A 36 -10.30 7.97 19.33
CA LEU A 36 -10.00 9.36 19.00
C LEU A 36 -10.04 10.27 20.23
N GLY A 37 -10.97 10.07 21.15
CA GLY A 37 -11.06 10.83 22.39
C GLY A 37 -9.87 10.58 23.32
N ARG A 38 -9.40 9.34 23.40
CA ARG A 38 -8.16 9.00 24.13
C ARG A 38 -6.93 9.63 23.49
N LEU A 39 -6.82 9.57 22.16
CA LEU A 39 -5.73 10.19 21.42
C LEU A 39 -5.74 11.71 21.60
N GLN A 40 -6.90 12.34 21.47
CA GLN A 40 -7.06 13.79 21.68
C GLN A 40 -6.62 14.19 23.08
N ARG A 41 -6.95 13.39 24.11
CA ARG A 41 -6.51 13.64 25.48
C ARG A 41 -5.01 13.50 25.64
N TYR A 42 -4.41 12.45 25.08
CA TYR A 42 -2.96 12.26 25.08
C TYR A 42 -2.24 13.42 24.37
N VAL A 43 -2.73 13.86 23.21
CA VAL A 43 -2.20 15.01 22.49
C VAL A 43 -2.37 16.30 23.32
N SER A 44 -3.47 16.46 24.03
CA SER A 44 -3.71 17.60 24.91
C SER A 44 -2.74 17.62 26.11
N ASP A 45 -2.50 16.47 26.72
CA ASP A 45 -1.59 16.31 27.86
C ASP A 45 -0.15 16.57 27.43
N VAL A 46 0.29 15.94 26.33
CA VAL A 46 1.62 16.18 25.74
C VAL A 46 1.78 17.63 25.30
N LYS A 47 0.77 18.25 24.68
CA LYS A 47 0.79 19.68 24.34
C LYS A 47 0.87 20.56 25.58
N SER A 48 0.24 20.18 26.69
CA SER A 48 0.31 20.90 27.95
C SER A 48 1.70 20.82 28.57
N ASP A 49 2.33 19.64 28.59
CA ASP A 49 3.67 19.42 29.13
C ASP A 49 4.73 20.12 28.26
N ILE A 50 4.63 19.96 26.94
CA ILE A 50 5.41 20.71 25.94
C ILE A 50 5.26 22.22 26.12
N ASN A 51 4.05 22.76 26.25
CA ASN A 51 3.85 24.21 26.41
C ASN A 51 4.35 24.73 27.77
N ARG A 52 4.57 23.83 28.73
CA ARG A 52 5.07 24.15 30.07
C ARG A 52 6.60 24.06 30.15
N GLU A 53 7.23 23.30 29.26
CA GLU A 53 8.69 23.07 29.22
C GLU A 53 9.40 23.70 28.00
N MET A 54 8.73 23.90 26.86
CA MET A 54 9.31 24.52 25.66
C MET A 54 9.22 26.04 25.72
N GLN A 55 10.40 26.67 25.85
CA GLN A 55 10.66 28.00 25.33
C GLN A 55 10.54 27.96 23.78
N LEU A 56 10.11 29.07 23.18
CA LEU A 56 9.68 29.25 21.76
C LEU A 56 10.59 28.71 20.63
N GLU A 57 11.77 28.16 20.92
CA GLU A 57 12.77 27.74 19.94
C GLU A 57 12.53 26.36 19.36
N GLU A 58 12.11 25.38 20.15
CA GLU A 58 11.90 24.02 19.61
C GLU A 58 10.58 23.91 18.81
N LEU A 59 9.54 24.69 19.16
CA LEU A 59 8.30 24.77 18.37
C LEU A 59 8.55 25.38 16.99
N LYS A 60 9.44 26.38 16.91
CA LYS A 60 9.87 26.95 15.62
C LYS A 60 10.59 25.92 14.78
N LYS A 61 11.48 25.13 15.38
CA LYS A 61 12.21 24.07 14.67
C LYS A 61 11.27 23.01 14.09
N LEU A 62 10.33 22.48 14.87
CA LEU A 62 9.35 21.52 14.36
C LEU A 62 8.43 22.14 13.29
N GLN A 63 8.02 23.39 13.44
CA GLN A 63 7.22 24.09 12.43
C GLN A 63 8.00 24.28 11.13
N GLU A 64 9.28 24.59 11.20
CA GLU A 64 10.16 24.80 10.05
C GLU A 64 10.47 23.47 9.32
N GLU A 65 10.69 22.38 10.08
CA GLU A 65 10.81 21.03 9.54
C GLU A 65 9.52 20.58 8.86
N ALA A 66 8.36 20.78 9.49
CA ALA A 66 7.06 20.44 8.92
C ALA A 66 6.74 21.28 7.67
N ARG A 67 7.08 22.57 7.67
CA ARG A 67 6.92 23.45 6.50
C ARG A 67 7.81 23.01 5.35
N THR A 68 9.05 22.63 5.63
CA THR A 68 10.00 22.14 4.62
C THR A 68 9.51 20.81 4.02
N ALA A 69 9.04 19.89 4.85
CA ALA A 69 8.45 18.63 4.41
C ALA A 69 7.20 18.85 3.53
N ALA A 70 6.33 19.80 3.91
CA ALA A 70 5.15 20.15 3.12
C ALA A 70 5.51 20.72 1.75
N MET A 71 6.49 21.63 1.66
CA MET A 71 6.95 22.20 0.38
C MET A 71 7.59 21.12 -0.53
N ALA A 72 8.36 20.20 0.04
CA ALA A 72 8.94 19.08 -0.72
C ALA A 72 7.85 18.13 -1.26
N PHE A 73 6.81 17.88 -0.45
CA PHE A 73 5.66 17.08 -0.86
C PHE A 73 4.86 17.76 -1.97
N GLU A 74 4.57 19.05 -1.86
CA GLU A 74 3.89 19.83 -2.91
C GLU A 74 4.65 19.78 -4.23
N GLY A 75 5.99 19.94 -4.20
CA GLY A 75 6.84 19.83 -5.39
C GLY A 75 6.78 18.44 -6.03
N THR A 76 6.83 17.39 -5.21
CA THR A 76 6.75 15.99 -5.67
C THR A 76 5.39 15.68 -6.27
N VAL A 77 4.30 16.02 -5.57
CA VAL A 77 2.93 15.81 -6.05
C VAL A 77 2.67 16.59 -7.34
N ARG A 78 3.12 17.84 -7.43
CA ARG A 78 2.97 18.66 -8.64
C ARG A 78 3.71 18.04 -9.84
N SER A 79 4.89 17.47 -9.61
CA SER A 79 5.68 16.78 -10.63
C SER A 79 5.02 15.47 -11.09
N GLU A 80 4.55 14.66 -10.13
CA GLU A 80 3.85 13.40 -10.42
C GLU A 80 2.55 13.65 -11.18
N VAL A 81 1.76 14.63 -10.77
CA VAL A 81 0.52 15.01 -11.46
C VAL A 81 0.81 15.47 -12.90
N GLN A 82 1.85 16.28 -13.12
CA GLN A 82 2.24 16.69 -14.48
C GLN A 82 2.71 15.49 -15.33
N GLY A 83 3.43 14.54 -14.74
CA GLY A 83 3.83 13.30 -15.42
C GLY A 83 2.61 12.47 -15.85
N ILE A 84 1.62 12.36 -14.98
CA ILE A 84 0.35 11.67 -15.26
C ILE A 84 -0.46 12.41 -16.33
N GLU A 85 -0.59 13.74 -16.24
CA GLU A 85 -1.32 14.54 -17.23
C GLU A 85 -0.70 14.43 -18.63
N ASN A 86 0.63 14.44 -18.72
CA ASN A 86 1.36 14.29 -19.98
C ASN A 86 1.24 12.88 -20.55
N GLY A 87 1.37 11.84 -19.71
CA GLY A 87 1.22 10.44 -20.11
C GLY A 87 -0.21 10.10 -20.55
N LEU A 88 -1.21 10.63 -19.83
CA LEU A 88 -2.61 10.45 -20.15
C LEU A 88 -3.00 11.18 -21.44
N SER A 89 -2.59 12.44 -21.61
CA SER A 89 -2.86 13.21 -22.83
C SER A 89 -2.23 12.55 -24.06
N SER A 90 -1.01 12.03 -23.92
CA SER A 90 -0.33 11.29 -24.99
C SER A 90 -1.07 10.00 -25.35
N THR A 91 -1.52 9.24 -24.35
CA THR A 91 -2.28 8.00 -24.54
C THR A 91 -3.64 8.26 -25.19
N VAL A 92 -4.36 9.28 -24.73
CA VAL A 92 -5.65 9.68 -25.29
C VAL A 92 -5.50 10.19 -26.72
N ALA A 93 -4.45 10.98 -27.01
CA ALA A 93 -4.17 11.45 -28.37
C ALA A 93 -3.82 10.30 -29.32
N SER A 94 -3.01 9.33 -28.89
CA SER A 94 -2.69 8.12 -29.67
C SER A 94 -3.90 7.21 -29.89
N ALA A 95 -4.76 7.05 -28.87
CA ALA A 95 -6.00 6.29 -29.01
C ALA A 95 -6.99 6.97 -29.97
N SER A 96 -7.15 8.29 -29.86
CA SER A 96 -8.05 9.07 -30.73
C SER A 96 -7.60 9.03 -32.19
N SER A 97 -6.29 9.17 -32.45
CA SER A 97 -5.74 9.05 -33.80
C SER A 97 -5.92 7.64 -34.39
N ALA A 98 -5.63 6.58 -33.62
CA ALA A 98 -5.87 5.21 -34.06
C ALA A 98 -7.35 4.93 -34.39
N VAL A 99 -8.27 5.51 -33.62
CA VAL A 99 -9.73 5.39 -33.89
C VAL A 99 -10.11 6.19 -35.14
N ALA A 100 -9.56 7.40 -35.33
CA ALA A 100 -9.81 8.22 -36.52
C ALA A 100 -9.28 7.58 -37.81
N ASP A 101 -8.09 6.94 -37.76
CA ASP A 101 -7.53 6.19 -38.89
C ASP A 101 -8.39 4.97 -39.26
N LEU A 102 -8.95 4.29 -38.25
CA LEU A 102 -9.87 3.19 -38.45
C LEU A 102 -11.21 3.65 -39.03
N GLU A 103 -11.77 4.78 -38.56
CA GLU A 103 -13.00 5.35 -39.11
C GLU A 103 -12.82 5.76 -40.57
N ASN A 104 -11.68 6.37 -40.92
CA ASN A 104 -11.38 6.79 -42.29
C ASN A 104 -11.23 5.57 -43.24
N THR A 105 -10.66 4.47 -42.73
CA THR A 105 -10.53 3.20 -43.47
C THR A 105 -11.90 2.55 -43.71
N ILE A 106 -12.84 2.67 -42.78
CA ILE A 106 -14.20 2.10 -42.91
C ILE A 106 -15.08 2.94 -43.85
N ARG A 107 -14.90 4.27 -43.89
CA ARG A 107 -15.76 5.18 -44.68
C ARG A 107 -15.40 5.26 -46.18
N SER A 108 -14.20 4.85 -46.59
CA SER A 108 -13.79 4.87 -48.00
C SER A 108 -13.37 3.47 -48.51
N PRO A 109 -14.29 2.65 -49.03
CA PRO A 109 -13.97 1.34 -49.59
C PRO A 109 -13.73 1.44 -51.11
N GLU A 110 -12.82 2.31 -51.58
CA GLU A 110 -12.35 2.23 -52.97
C GLU A 110 -10.92 2.75 -53.11
N ALA A 111 -9.97 1.86 -52.86
CA ALA A 111 -8.74 1.68 -53.64
C ALA A 111 -7.86 0.64 -52.94
N THR A 112 -8.08 -0.64 -53.27
CA THR A 112 -7.08 -1.66 -53.00
C THR A 112 -5.95 -1.51 -54.04
N HIS A 113 -4.71 -1.50 -53.54
CA HIS A 113 -3.44 -1.66 -54.25
C HIS A 113 -2.94 -0.48 -55.11
N SER A 114 -1.93 0.24 -54.60
CA SER A 114 -0.55 0.09 -55.10
C SER A 114 0.41 1.02 -54.36
N ALA A 115 1.26 0.47 -53.49
CA ALA A 115 2.65 0.88 -53.30
C ALA A 115 3.30 -0.03 -52.25
N VAL A 116 3.62 -1.26 -52.63
CA VAL A 116 4.79 -1.93 -52.08
C VAL A 116 5.96 -1.54 -52.99
N PRO A 117 7.05 -1.00 -52.44
CA PRO A 117 8.36 -1.46 -52.85
C PRO A 117 9.08 -2.03 -51.64
N SER A 118 9.24 -3.34 -51.72
CA SER A 118 10.12 -4.22 -50.96
C SER A 118 11.55 -3.70 -50.85
N THR A 119 12.15 -3.84 -49.66
CA THR A 119 13.59 -3.93 -49.33
C THR A 119 13.64 -3.97 -47.79
N ASP A 120 14.33 -4.81 -47.03
CA ASP A 120 14.95 -6.11 -47.21
C ASP A 120 15.19 -6.63 -45.77
N ALA A 121 14.86 -7.89 -45.54
CA ALA A 121 15.77 -8.93 -45.02
C ALA A 121 16.74 -8.70 -43.83
N GLU A 122 16.67 -7.66 -42.98
CA GLU A 122 17.73 -7.47 -41.95
C GLU A 122 17.31 -7.50 -40.47
N HIS A 123 16.03 -7.49 -40.10
CA HIS A 123 15.65 -7.51 -38.66
C HIS A 123 15.19 -8.87 -38.10
N THR A 124 14.86 -9.83 -38.96
CA THR A 124 14.48 -11.19 -38.52
C THR A 124 15.68 -12.11 -38.32
N ALA A 125 16.82 -11.85 -38.99
CA ALA A 125 18.06 -12.61 -38.79
C ALA A 125 18.82 -12.24 -37.50
N ALA A 126 18.63 -11.02 -36.99
CA ALA A 126 19.25 -10.57 -35.74
C ALA A 126 18.61 -11.18 -34.50
N LEU A 127 17.29 -11.42 -34.53
CA LEU A 127 16.59 -12.03 -33.40
C LEU A 127 16.85 -13.54 -33.29
N ASP A 128 17.05 -14.22 -34.44
CA ASP A 128 17.30 -15.67 -34.49
C ASP A 128 18.76 -16.04 -34.15
N ARG A 129 19.73 -15.18 -34.48
CA ARG A 129 21.13 -15.35 -34.01
C ARG A 129 21.28 -15.17 -32.50
N GLN A 130 20.48 -14.31 -31.88
CA GLN A 130 20.61 -14.02 -30.45
C GLN A 130 19.97 -15.09 -29.55
N LEU A 131 19.09 -15.95 -30.09
CA LEU A 131 18.64 -17.17 -29.41
C LEU A 131 19.58 -18.37 -29.66
N ALA A 132 20.33 -18.40 -30.76
CA ALA A 132 21.26 -19.49 -31.07
C ALA A 132 22.62 -19.42 -30.34
N GLU A 133 22.99 -18.25 -29.79
CA GLU A 133 24.25 -18.06 -29.03
C GLU A 133 24.10 -18.36 -27.52
N ALA A 134 22.88 -18.61 -27.03
CA ALA A 134 22.63 -18.95 -25.62
C ALA A 134 22.64 -20.47 -25.33
N ASP A 135 22.55 -21.33 -26.36
CA ASP A 135 22.41 -22.78 -26.19
C ASP A 135 23.68 -23.59 -26.48
N SER A 136 24.84 -22.91 -26.64
CA SER A 136 26.08 -23.56 -27.12
C SER A 136 27.38 -23.21 -26.38
N HIS A 137 27.34 -22.72 -25.12
CA HIS A 137 28.59 -22.42 -24.39
C HIS A 137 28.77 -22.85 -22.91
N ALA A 138 27.96 -23.74 -22.34
CA ALA A 138 28.37 -24.55 -21.17
C ALA A 138 27.22 -25.52 -20.85
N GLY A 139 27.33 -26.83 -21.10
CA GLY A 139 28.30 -27.71 -20.44
C GLY A 139 27.68 -28.20 -19.12
N PRO A 140 27.53 -29.53 -18.91
CA PRO A 140 26.76 -30.09 -17.80
C PRO A 140 27.27 -29.60 -16.44
N PRO A 141 26.40 -29.40 -15.43
CA PRO A 141 26.87 -29.15 -14.08
C PRO A 141 27.76 -30.32 -13.65
N PRO A 142 28.96 -30.08 -13.10
CA PRO A 142 29.80 -31.16 -12.62
C PRO A 142 29.07 -31.85 -11.47
N PHE A 143 28.82 -33.15 -11.65
CA PHE A 143 28.65 -34.06 -10.53
C PHE A 143 29.89 -33.93 -9.65
N VAL A 144 29.71 -33.39 -8.46
CA VAL A 144 30.61 -33.60 -7.33
C VAL A 144 29.76 -34.19 -6.21
N ASP A 145 30.02 -35.47 -5.99
CA ASP A 145 29.58 -36.30 -4.88
C ASP A 145 29.87 -35.64 -3.53
N ALA A 146 28.83 -35.45 -2.71
CA ALA A 146 28.90 -35.58 -1.25
C ALA A 146 27.48 -35.52 -0.64
N PRO A 147 27.21 -36.25 0.46
CA PRO A 147 26.03 -37.09 0.56
C PRO A 147 24.80 -36.40 1.16
N VAL A 148 23.65 -36.73 0.56
CA VAL A 148 22.34 -36.67 1.20
C VAL A 148 22.33 -37.70 2.33
N SER A 149 22.29 -37.23 3.58
CA SER A 149 21.73 -38.03 4.67
C SER A 149 20.27 -37.63 4.84
N ALA A 150 19.40 -38.51 4.35
CA ALA A 150 18.01 -38.54 4.72
C ALA A 150 17.88 -39.28 6.07
N GLU A 151 17.18 -38.70 7.02
CA GLU A 151 16.45 -39.44 8.06
C GLU A 151 15.41 -38.45 8.63
N GLN A 152 14.16 -38.46 8.19
CA GLN A 152 13.06 -39.27 8.75
C GLN A 152 12.96 -39.19 10.28
N GLY A 153 11.83 -38.66 10.76
CA GLY A 153 11.35 -38.96 12.12
C GLY A 153 10.68 -37.80 12.84
N ALA A 154 9.37 -37.66 12.68
CA ALA A 154 8.51 -37.46 13.87
C ALA A 154 8.26 -38.87 14.45
N PRO A 155 8.12 -39.09 15.79
CA PRO A 155 7.22 -38.37 16.70
C PRO A 155 7.79 -38.23 18.14
N ASP A 156 6.90 -38.06 19.15
CA ASP A 156 7.09 -37.88 20.61
C ASP A 156 7.29 -36.42 21.06
N VAL A 157 6.29 -35.74 21.64
CA VAL A 157 5.63 -35.98 22.95
C VAL A 157 6.64 -36.09 24.09
N GLU A 158 7.07 -34.94 24.62
CA GLU A 158 7.40 -34.84 26.04
C GLU A 158 6.98 -33.47 26.57
N GLN A 159 6.04 -33.51 27.51
CA GLN A 159 5.67 -32.39 28.37
C GLN A 159 6.82 -32.14 29.38
N PRO A 160 7.11 -30.89 29.78
CA PRO A 160 7.63 -30.65 31.11
C PRO A 160 6.43 -30.45 32.04
N GLN A 161 6.29 -31.40 32.94
CA GLN A 161 5.26 -31.46 33.97
C GLN A 161 5.28 -30.23 34.90
N LEU A 162 4.07 -29.82 35.26
CA LEU A 162 3.63 -29.31 36.57
C LEU A 162 4.73 -29.08 37.63
N GLY A 163 5.04 -27.81 37.89
CA GLY A 163 5.52 -27.31 39.18
C GLY A 163 4.47 -26.37 39.77
N LEU A 164 3.45 -26.93 40.43
CA LEU A 164 2.47 -26.21 41.22
C LEU A 164 3.13 -25.58 42.44
N ASN A 165 3.41 -24.27 42.41
CA ASN A 165 3.58 -23.47 43.62
C ASN A 165 2.49 -22.38 43.62
N PHE A 166 1.27 -22.80 43.94
CA PHE A 166 0.25 -21.90 44.46
C PHE A 166 0.67 -21.51 45.88
N ASP A 167 1.29 -20.35 46.04
CA ASP A 167 1.37 -19.70 47.35
C ASP A 167 0.00 -19.06 47.61
N ALA A 168 -0.87 -19.83 48.25
CA ALA A 168 -2.13 -19.35 48.79
C ALA A 168 -1.86 -18.72 50.15
N PRO A 169 -2.18 -17.43 50.39
CA PRO A 169 -2.28 -16.95 51.75
C PRO A 169 -3.50 -17.59 52.41
N SER A 170 -3.24 -18.47 53.38
CA SER A 170 -4.24 -19.05 54.27
C SER A 170 -5.14 -17.97 54.89
N PRO A 171 -6.47 -18.21 55.00
CA PRO A 171 -7.35 -17.36 55.78
C PRO A 171 -7.18 -17.66 57.27
N ASP A 172 -6.40 -16.84 57.97
CA ASP A 172 -6.34 -16.93 59.43
C ASP A 172 -7.53 -16.17 60.05
N VAL A 173 -8.50 -16.97 60.48
CA VAL A 173 -9.63 -16.58 61.31
C VAL A 173 -9.16 -16.55 62.77
N LYS A 174 -9.05 -15.35 63.36
CA LYS A 174 -9.38 -14.99 64.77
C LYS A 174 -8.49 -13.85 65.28
N LYS A 175 -9.09 -12.66 65.47
CA LYS A 175 -9.45 -12.14 66.80
C LYS A 175 -9.97 -10.71 66.67
N THR A 176 -11.23 -10.52 67.04
CA THR A 176 -11.71 -9.28 67.61
C THR A 176 -10.87 -8.91 68.85
N PRO A 177 -10.68 -7.62 69.10
CA PRO A 177 -10.85 -7.15 70.46
C PRO A 177 -11.93 -6.06 70.52
N SER A 178 -12.65 -6.13 71.64
CA SER A 178 -13.62 -5.17 72.15
C SER A 178 -13.03 -3.78 72.39
#